data_AF-A0A0S8J660-F1
#
_entry.id   AF-A0A0S8J660-F1
#
_cell.length_a   1.000
_cell.length_b   1.000
_cell.length_c   1.000
_cell.angle_alpha   90.00
_cell.angle_beta   90.00
_cell.angle_gamma   90.00
#
_symmetry.space_group_name_H-M   'P 1'
#
loop_
_entity.id
_entity.type
_entity.pdbx_description
1 polymer ?
#
loop_
_entity_poly.entity_id
_entity_poly.type
_entity_poly.pdbx_seq_one_letter_code
_entity_poly.pdbx_strand_id
1 'polypeptide(L)'
;MIRVKNIIMVGAFDAQRRGAPKIIKGAMFEIAKLWHRVMRPRHFKPGAEAQYHYKPRSEKYLARKQSKKRHQRPLVWSGKTRQQSSALYTITGTSRRVRGRMSLPWYVKMKPLRHNAPALGEELTRVTTREHRDLVTHLDKNVTRALNGLKTRKVVKV
;
A
#
# COMPACT_ATOMS: atom_id res chain seq x y z
N MET A 1 3.26 6.05 -1.98
CA MET A 1 3.29 5.75 -3.43
C MET A 1 4.39 4.73 -3.66
N ILE A 2 4.10 3.56 -4.27
CA ILE A 2 5.10 2.51 -4.50
C ILE A 2 5.74 2.72 -5.87
N ARG A 3 7.08 2.76 -5.94
CA ARG A 3 7.86 2.97 -7.17
C ARG A 3 8.96 1.90 -7.27
N VAL A 4 8.96 1.13 -8.35
CA VAL A 4 9.96 0.09 -8.60
C VAL A 4 11.05 0.67 -9.52
N LYS A 5 12.32 0.50 -9.15
CA LYS A 5 13.44 1.11 -9.86
C LYS A 5 14.07 0.23 -10.95
N ASN A 6 14.10 -1.11 -10.84
CA ASN A 6 14.64 -2.01 -11.87
C ASN A 6 13.90 -3.36 -11.86
N ILE A 7 13.55 -3.89 -13.05
CA ILE A 7 13.02 -5.26 -13.25
C ILE A 7 13.89 -5.89 -14.34
N ILE A 8 14.62 -6.96 -14.00
CA ILE A 8 15.44 -7.73 -14.96
C ILE A 8 14.59 -8.92 -15.42
N MET A 9 14.39 -9.07 -16.74
CA MET A 9 13.62 -10.18 -17.33
C MET A 9 14.58 -11.12 -18.07
N VAL A 10 14.54 -12.42 -17.76
CA VAL A 10 15.38 -13.45 -18.41
C VAL A 10 14.46 -14.45 -19.15
N GLY A 11 14.48 -14.45 -20.49
CA GLY A 11 13.68 -15.39 -21.33
C GLY A 11 13.43 -15.01 -22.80
N ALA A 12 12.69 -15.87 -23.51
CA ALA A 12 12.37 -15.78 -24.96
C ALA A 12 11.70 -14.46 -25.35
N PHE A 13 12.40 -13.69 -26.18
CA PHE A 13 12.38 -12.22 -26.16
C PHE A 13 11.06 -11.57 -26.64
N ASP A 14 10.45 -12.02 -27.74
CA ASP A 14 9.45 -11.18 -28.42
C ASP A 14 8.01 -11.28 -27.88
N ALA A 15 7.54 -12.49 -27.58
CA ALA A 15 6.21 -12.69 -26.99
C ALA A 15 6.17 -12.17 -25.54
N GLN A 16 7.28 -12.31 -24.80
CA GLN A 16 7.43 -11.74 -23.47
C GLN A 16 7.48 -10.21 -23.52
N ARG A 17 8.14 -9.60 -24.51
CA ARG A 17 8.25 -8.14 -24.62
C ARG A 17 6.91 -7.42 -24.81
N ARG A 18 5.98 -7.98 -25.61
CA ARG A 18 4.65 -7.38 -25.81
C ARG A 18 3.68 -7.62 -24.64
N GLY A 19 3.75 -8.80 -24.00
CA GLY A 19 2.85 -9.17 -22.89
C GLY A 19 3.30 -8.69 -21.49
N ALA A 20 4.60 -8.49 -21.29
CA ALA A 20 5.18 -8.16 -19.98
C ALA A 20 4.61 -6.88 -19.35
N PRO A 21 4.40 -5.76 -20.06
CA PRO A 21 3.83 -4.57 -19.44
C PRO A 21 2.43 -4.79 -18.85
N LYS A 22 1.59 -5.60 -19.52
CA LYS A 22 0.24 -5.95 -19.02
C LYS A 22 0.32 -6.84 -17.79
N ILE A 23 1.22 -7.83 -17.79
CA ILE A 23 1.48 -8.72 -16.65
C ILE A 23 1.97 -7.91 -15.44
N ILE A 24 3.00 -7.08 -15.63
CA ILE A 24 3.58 -6.27 -14.56
C ILE A 24 2.52 -5.30 -14.02
N LYS A 25 1.73 -4.66 -14.89
CA LYS A 25 0.61 -3.81 -14.45
C LYS A 25 -0.41 -4.59 -13.61
N GLY A 26 -0.77 -5.80 -14.00
CA GLY A 26 -1.65 -6.69 -13.23
C GLY A 26 -1.06 -7.02 -11.85
N ALA A 27 0.21 -7.42 -11.81
CA ALA A 27 0.90 -7.73 -10.55
C ALA A 27 1.02 -6.49 -9.64
N MET A 28 1.24 -5.30 -10.21
CA MET A 28 1.22 -4.03 -9.48
C MET A 28 -0.15 -3.71 -8.87
N PHE A 29 -1.24 -4.12 -9.52
CA PHE A 29 -2.58 -3.94 -8.96
C PHE A 29 -2.80 -4.88 -7.78
N GLU A 30 -2.33 -6.11 -7.88
CA GLU A 30 -2.41 -7.09 -6.80
C GLU A 30 -1.60 -6.69 -5.56
N ILE A 31 -0.40 -6.11 -5.70
CA ILE A 31 0.33 -5.59 -4.53
C ILE A 31 -0.39 -4.42 -3.85
N ALA A 32 -1.06 -3.55 -4.63
CA ALA A 32 -1.83 -2.44 -4.08
C ALA A 32 -3.05 -2.95 -3.29
N LYS A 33 -3.74 -3.97 -3.80
CA LYS A 33 -4.82 -4.67 -3.08
C LYS A 33 -4.29 -5.35 -1.81
N LEU A 34 -3.14 -6.02 -1.90
CA LEU A 34 -2.52 -6.69 -0.76
C LEU A 34 -2.19 -5.69 0.35
N TRP A 35 -1.55 -4.57 0.01
CA TRP A 35 -1.27 -3.49 0.96
C TRP A 35 -2.56 -2.98 1.62
N HIS A 36 -3.59 -2.68 0.82
CA HIS A 36 -4.87 -2.16 1.35
C HIS A 36 -5.61 -3.15 2.24
N ARG A 37 -5.56 -4.44 1.91
CA ARG A 37 -6.24 -5.51 2.66
C ARG A 37 -5.49 -5.90 3.94
N VAL A 38 -4.16 -6.02 3.87
CA VAL A 38 -3.37 -6.67 4.93
C VAL A 38 -2.57 -5.66 5.75
N MET A 39 -1.92 -4.69 5.10
CA MET A 39 -1.01 -3.76 5.77
C MET A 39 -1.76 -2.56 6.34
N ARG A 40 -2.65 -1.92 5.56
CA ARG A 40 -3.46 -0.78 6.01
C ARG A 40 -4.16 -1.01 7.36
N PRO A 41 -4.84 -2.15 7.65
CA PRO A 41 -5.44 -2.37 8.98
C PRO A 41 -4.45 -2.26 10.14
N ARG A 42 -3.17 -2.59 9.93
CA ARG A 42 -2.14 -2.57 10.98
C ARG A 42 -1.84 -1.15 11.47
N HIS A 43 -1.98 -0.15 10.60
CA HIS A 43 -1.81 1.27 10.96
C HIS A 43 -2.77 1.76 12.06
N PHE A 44 -3.87 1.04 12.30
CA PHE A 44 -4.89 1.36 13.30
C PHE A 44 -4.80 0.51 14.57
N LYS A 45 -3.84 -0.44 14.65
CA LYS A 45 -3.66 -1.31 15.81
C LYS A 45 -2.91 -0.56 16.93
N PRO A 46 -3.10 -0.96 18.21
CA PRO A 46 -2.22 -0.53 19.29
C PRO A 46 -0.76 -0.82 18.94
N GLY A 47 0.16 0.09 19.28
CA GLY A 47 1.59 -0.06 18.98
C GLY A 47 2.02 0.31 17.56
N ALA A 48 1.10 0.64 16.64
CA ALA A 48 1.48 1.03 15.28
C ALA A 48 2.33 2.31 15.24
N GLU A 49 2.22 3.19 16.24
CA GLU A 49 3.06 4.39 16.34
C GLU A 49 4.55 4.04 16.40
N ALA A 50 4.90 3.02 17.21
CA ALA A 50 6.26 2.52 17.31
C ALA A 50 6.68 1.76 16.04
N GLN A 51 5.81 0.86 15.54
CA GLN A 51 6.11 0.03 14.37
C GLN A 51 6.38 0.86 13.10
N TYR A 52 5.62 1.95 12.89
CA TYR A 52 5.71 2.78 11.69
C TYR A 52 6.43 4.12 11.95
N HIS A 53 7.02 4.30 13.13
CA HIS A 53 7.73 5.51 13.54
C HIS A 53 6.92 6.79 13.30
N TYR A 54 5.67 6.82 13.76
CA TYR A 54 4.82 8.00 13.63
C TYR A 54 5.36 9.17 14.46
N LYS A 55 4.96 10.38 14.08
CA LYS A 55 5.30 11.55 14.87
C LYS A 55 4.58 11.47 16.23
N PRO A 56 5.27 11.65 17.37
CA PRO A 56 4.63 11.59 18.68
C PRO A 56 3.51 12.63 18.78
N ARG A 57 2.46 12.28 19.51
CA ARG A 57 1.37 13.20 19.85
C ARG A 57 1.64 13.85 21.19
N SER A 58 1.16 15.07 21.39
CA SER A 58 1.31 15.74 22.68
C SER A 58 0.54 15.01 23.77
N GLU A 59 1.06 15.04 24.99
CA GLU A 59 0.43 14.42 26.17
C GLU A 59 -0.99 14.94 26.38
N LYS A 60 -1.20 16.26 26.27
CA LYS A 60 -2.52 16.90 26.32
C LYS A 60 -3.50 16.28 25.31
N TYR A 61 -3.04 15.96 24.10
CA TYR A 61 -3.89 15.31 23.10
C TYR A 61 -4.24 13.87 23.52
N LEU A 62 -3.25 13.10 23.98
CA LEU A 62 -3.43 11.71 24.40
C LEU A 62 -4.35 11.61 25.62
N ALA A 63 -4.15 12.44 26.64
CA ALA A 63 -5.01 12.52 27.83
C ALA A 63 -6.46 12.86 27.45
N ARG A 64 -6.65 13.90 26.61
CA ARG A 64 -7.98 14.28 26.11
C ARG A 64 -8.65 13.14 25.33
N LYS A 65 -7.88 12.43 24.50
CA LYS A 65 -8.38 11.31 23.72
C LYS A 65 -8.76 10.14 24.61
N GLN A 66 -7.94 9.82 25.61
CA GLN A 66 -8.21 8.77 26.57
C GLN A 66 -9.49 9.07 27.36
N SER A 67 -9.65 10.29 27.87
CA SER A 67 -10.87 10.73 28.55
C SER A 67 -12.11 10.63 27.65
N LYS A 68 -12.07 11.16 26.42
CA LYS A 68 -13.25 11.25 25.53
C LYS A 68 -13.59 9.97 24.78
N LYS A 69 -12.60 9.11 24.50
CA LYS A 69 -12.73 7.96 23.60
C LYS A 69 -12.31 6.64 24.22
N ARG A 70 -11.75 6.64 25.44
CA ARG A 70 -11.34 5.45 26.19
C ARG A 70 -10.36 4.56 25.43
N HIS A 71 -9.54 5.15 24.54
CA HIS A 71 -8.50 4.43 23.82
C HIS A 71 -7.39 5.37 23.31
N GLN A 72 -6.22 4.80 23.02
CA GLN A 72 -5.08 5.53 22.44
C GLN A 72 -4.70 5.05 21.02
N ARG A 73 -5.54 4.24 20.37
CA ARG A 73 -5.26 3.69 19.02
C ARG A 73 -4.84 4.77 18.00
N PRO A 74 -3.71 4.61 17.30
CA PRO A 74 -3.24 5.59 16.33
C PRO A 74 -4.20 5.78 15.17
N LEU A 75 -4.19 6.99 14.58
CA LEU A 75 -5.01 7.39 13.42
C LEU A 75 -6.55 7.23 13.61
N VAL A 76 -6.99 6.81 14.79
CA VAL A 76 -8.40 6.64 15.17
C VAL A 76 -8.75 7.68 16.23
N TRP A 77 -9.68 8.58 15.92
CA TRP A 77 -10.35 9.39 16.94
C TRP A 77 -11.78 8.88 17.19
N SER A 78 -12.60 8.83 16.13
CA SER A 78 -13.98 8.32 16.17
C SER A 78 -14.18 7.06 15.33
N GLY A 79 -13.12 6.52 14.71
CA GLY A 79 -13.22 5.42 13.75
C GLY A 79 -13.48 5.86 12.31
N LYS A 80 -13.89 7.10 12.05
CA LYS A 80 -14.19 7.59 10.69
C LYS A 80 -13.06 7.40 9.70
N THR A 81 -11.81 7.67 10.09
CA THR A 81 -10.63 7.40 9.23
C THR A 81 -10.51 5.92 8.88
N ARG A 82 -10.67 5.03 9.86
CA ARG A 82 -10.59 3.58 9.65
C ARG A 82 -11.71 3.11 8.71
N GLN A 83 -12.94 3.57 8.95
CA GLN A 83 -14.11 3.22 8.14
C GLN A 83 -13.94 3.72 6.69
N GLN A 84 -13.62 4.99 6.49
CA GLN A 84 -13.50 5.57 5.15
C GLN A 84 -12.28 5.01 4.39
N SER A 85 -11.14 4.82 5.06
CA SER A 85 -9.96 4.19 4.44
C SER A 85 -10.20 2.72 4.08
N SER A 86 -11.15 2.05 4.75
CA SER A 86 -11.57 0.69 4.41
C SER A 86 -12.56 0.61 3.27
N ALA A 87 -13.26 1.71 2.97
CA ALA A 87 -14.24 1.81 1.89
C ALA A 87 -13.56 1.85 0.51
N LEU A 88 -14.37 2.11 -0.53
CA LEU A 88 -14.01 2.09 -1.96
C LEU A 88 -12.54 2.47 -2.22
N TYR A 89 -11.81 1.47 -2.71
CA TYR A 89 -10.40 1.59 -3.06
C TYR A 89 -10.24 1.44 -4.57
N THR A 90 -10.09 2.57 -5.24
CA THR A 90 -9.89 2.60 -6.70
C THR A 90 -8.40 2.56 -7.00
N ILE A 91 -7.99 1.56 -7.78
CA ILE A 91 -6.59 1.36 -8.16
C ILE A 91 -6.42 1.79 -9.62
N THR A 92 -5.47 2.69 -9.86
CA THR A 92 -5.06 3.08 -11.21
C THR A 92 -3.54 2.93 -11.32
N GLY A 93 -3.02 2.69 -12.52
CA GLY A 93 -1.57 2.51 -12.66
C GLY A 93 -1.11 2.07 -14.03
N THR A 94 0.21 1.94 -14.12
CA THR A 94 0.95 1.45 -15.28
C THR A 94 1.88 0.31 -14.84
N SER A 95 2.66 -0.26 -15.76
CA SER A 95 3.69 -1.25 -15.42
C SER A 95 4.79 -0.72 -14.49
N ARG A 96 4.95 0.61 -14.35
CA ARG A 96 6.01 1.22 -13.54
C ARG A 96 5.55 1.73 -12.17
N ARG A 97 4.26 2.01 -12.02
CA ARG A 97 3.70 2.61 -10.81
C ARG A 97 2.23 2.28 -10.64
N VAL A 98 1.81 2.16 -9.39
CA VAL A 98 0.40 2.01 -9.01
C VAL A 98 0.00 3.10 -8.02
N ARG A 99 -1.23 3.60 -8.16
CA ARG A 99 -1.86 4.61 -7.32
C ARG A 99 -3.17 4.05 -6.81
N GLY A 100 -3.25 3.87 -5.50
CA GLY A 100 -4.51 3.64 -4.80
C GLY A 100 -5.15 4.96 -4.39
N ARG A 101 -6.42 5.14 -4.72
CA ARG A 101 -7.25 6.24 -4.21
C ARG A 101 -8.25 5.65 -3.23
N MET A 102 -8.36 6.25 -2.06
CA MET A 102 -9.34 5.90 -1.04
C MET A 102 -10.01 7.18 -0.53
N SER A 103 -11.25 7.06 -0.10
CA SER A 103 -11.95 8.14 0.59
C SER A 103 -11.38 8.31 1.99
N LEU A 104 -11.03 9.54 2.36
CA LEU A 104 -10.51 9.87 3.68
C LEU A 104 -11.20 11.12 4.23
N PRO A 105 -11.27 11.28 5.56
CA PRO A 105 -11.76 12.51 6.14
C PRO A 105 -10.89 13.69 5.70
N TRP A 106 -11.49 14.88 5.55
CA TRP A 106 -10.81 16.09 5.07
C TRP A 106 -9.54 16.48 5.86
N TYR A 107 -9.43 16.05 7.12
CA TYR A 107 -8.28 16.31 7.99
C TYR A 107 -7.12 15.33 7.79
N VAL A 108 -7.32 14.21 7.08
CA VAL A 108 -6.26 13.23 6.77
C VAL A 108 -5.61 13.60 5.44
N LYS A 109 -4.69 14.56 5.51
CA LYS A 109 -3.96 15.07 4.33
C LYS A 109 -2.53 14.54 4.28
N MET A 110 -1.99 14.45 3.06
CA MET A 110 -0.57 14.14 2.82
C MET A 110 0.35 15.26 3.31
N LYS A 111 -0.05 16.52 3.08
CA LYS A 111 0.63 17.69 3.64
C LYS A 111 -0.09 18.11 4.93
N PRO A 112 0.62 18.31 6.05
CA PRO A 112 -0.01 18.76 7.28
C PRO A 112 -0.58 20.18 7.11
N LEU A 113 -1.69 20.47 7.80
CA LEU A 113 -2.34 21.79 7.76
C LEU A 113 -1.54 22.87 8.50
N ARG A 114 -0.64 22.48 9.39
CA ARG A 114 0.22 23.35 10.20
C ARG A 114 1.61 22.76 10.24
N HIS A 115 2.65 23.59 10.34
CA HIS A 115 4.05 23.16 10.34
C HIS A 115 4.35 22.02 11.33
N ASN A 116 3.83 22.12 12.56
CA ASN A 116 4.09 21.12 13.60
C ASN A 116 3.07 19.97 13.64
N ALA A 117 2.02 20.02 12.83
CA ALA A 117 1.03 18.96 12.78
C ALA A 117 1.57 17.70 12.07
N PRO A 118 1.16 16.51 12.49
CA PRO A 118 1.53 15.27 11.82
C PRO A 118 0.87 15.17 10.43
N ALA A 119 1.62 14.64 9.46
CA ALA A 119 1.13 14.33 8.13
C ALA A 119 0.34 13.01 8.13
N LEU A 120 -0.91 13.06 8.57
CA LEU A 120 -1.73 11.85 8.79
C LEU A 120 -1.87 10.95 7.55
N GLY A 121 -1.92 11.55 6.35
CA GLY A 121 -1.97 10.78 5.11
C GLY A 121 -0.66 10.04 4.82
N GLU A 122 0.47 10.63 5.18
CA GLU A 122 1.79 10.00 5.05
C GLU A 122 1.92 8.85 6.08
N GLU A 123 1.55 9.09 7.34
CA GLU A 123 1.57 8.06 8.39
C GLU A 123 0.69 6.86 8.01
N LEU A 124 -0.50 7.10 7.47
CA LEU A 124 -1.42 6.04 7.02
C LEU A 124 -0.88 5.23 5.83
N THR A 125 -0.03 5.84 4.99
CA THR A 125 0.51 5.19 3.78
C THR A 125 1.96 4.77 3.91
N ARG A 126 2.53 4.90 5.10
CA ARG A 126 3.90 4.48 5.40
C ARG A 126 4.01 2.96 5.28
N VAL A 127 5.18 2.49 4.87
CA VAL A 127 5.45 1.06 4.72
C VAL A 127 6.78 0.78 5.42
N THR A 128 6.82 -0.22 6.28
CA THR A 128 8.07 -0.63 6.93
C THR A 128 9.01 -1.32 5.93
N THR A 129 10.29 -1.41 6.24
CA THR A 129 11.26 -2.14 5.39
C THR A 129 10.86 -3.59 5.16
N ARG A 130 10.31 -4.25 6.20
CA ARG A 130 9.80 -5.62 6.12
C ARG A 130 8.62 -5.73 5.16
N GLU A 131 7.61 -4.88 5.31
CA GLU A 131 6.44 -4.88 4.42
C GLU A 131 6.81 -4.53 2.99
N HIS A 132 7.80 -3.65 2.78
CA HIS A 132 8.31 -3.36 1.45
C HIS A 132 8.90 -4.61 0.80
N ARG A 133 9.71 -5.39 1.54
CA ARG A 133 10.23 -6.68 1.05
C ARG A 133 9.10 -7.64 0.73
N ASP A 134 8.10 -7.77 1.61
CA ASP A 134 6.94 -8.64 1.38
C ASP A 134 6.19 -8.26 0.08
N LEU A 135 6.00 -6.96 -0.19
CA LEU A 135 5.37 -6.46 -1.42
C LEU A 135 6.21 -6.79 -2.66
N VAL A 136 7.54 -6.62 -2.58
CA VAL A 136 8.46 -6.93 -3.69
C VAL A 136 8.47 -8.43 -3.98
N THR A 137 8.54 -9.28 -2.95
CA THR A 137 8.47 -10.73 -3.10
C THR A 137 7.15 -11.17 -3.72
N HIS A 138 6.03 -10.56 -3.33
CA HIS A 138 4.74 -10.84 -3.95
C HIS A 138 4.67 -10.38 -5.41
N LEU A 139 5.25 -9.23 -5.72
CA LEU A 139 5.35 -8.73 -7.10
C LEU A 139 6.13 -9.73 -7.97
N ASP A 140 7.32 -10.12 -7.53
CA ASP A 140 8.20 -11.05 -8.24
C ASP A 140 7.53 -12.40 -8.49
N LYS A 141 6.97 -13.03 -7.43
CA LYS A 141 6.22 -14.28 -7.55
C LYS A 141 5.08 -14.19 -8.55
N ASN A 142 4.32 -13.08 -8.53
CA ASN A 142 3.20 -12.89 -9.45
C ASN A 142 3.65 -12.71 -10.91
N VAL A 143 4.72 -11.95 -11.13
CA VAL A 143 5.29 -11.75 -12.48
C VAL A 143 5.87 -13.06 -13.01
N THR A 144 6.70 -13.75 -12.23
CA THR A 144 7.32 -15.03 -12.61
C THR A 144 6.28 -16.08 -12.96
N ARG A 145 5.25 -16.24 -12.11
CA ARG A 145 4.13 -17.15 -12.37
C ARG A 145 3.41 -16.83 -13.68
N ALA A 146 3.11 -15.55 -13.92
CA ALA A 146 2.42 -15.13 -15.14
C ALA A 146 3.28 -15.29 -16.40
N LEU A 147 4.59 -15.03 -16.31
CA LEU A 147 5.53 -15.24 -17.41
C LEU A 147 5.70 -16.71 -17.76
N ASN A 148 5.77 -17.60 -16.75
CA ASN A 148 5.86 -19.05 -16.98
C ASN A 148 4.58 -19.59 -17.64
N GLY A 149 3.40 -19.07 -17.28
CA GLY A 149 2.14 -19.41 -17.94
C GLY A 149 2.05 -18.99 -19.41
N LEU A 150 2.84 -17.99 -19.84
CA LEU A 150 2.95 -17.63 -21.26
C LEU A 150 3.85 -18.60 -22.04
N LYS A 151 4.88 -19.16 -21.42
CA LYS A 151 5.80 -20.11 -22.07
C LYS A 151 5.09 -21.42 -22.41
N THR A 152 4.26 -21.95 -21.51
CA THR A 152 3.51 -23.20 -21.70
C THR A 152 2.43 -23.12 -22.77
N ARG A 153 1.85 -21.94 -23.03
CA ARG A 153 0.82 -21.77 -24.08
C ARG A 153 1.34 -21.87 -25.52
N LYS A 154 2.66 -21.96 -25.75
CA LYS A 154 3.25 -21.95 -27.10
C LYS A 154 3.36 -23.34 -27.76
N VAL A 155 2.80 -24.40 -27.16
CA VAL A 155 2.85 -25.77 -27.70
C VAL A 155 1.43 -26.35 -27.77
N VAL A 156 0.68 -26.00 -28.81
CA VAL A 156 -0.26 -26.91 -29.50
C VAL A 156 -0.29 -26.46 -30.96
N LYS A 157 0.53 -27.08 -31.79
CA LYS A 157 0.17 -27.31 -33.19
C LYS A 157 -0.27 -28.77 -33.22
N VAL A 158 -1.57 -29.00 -33.43
CA VAL A 158 -2.03 -30.23 -34.09
C VAL A 158 -1.91 -29.96 -35.57
#